data_AF-A0A7V8Z5C6-F1
#
_entry.id   AF-A0A7V8Z5C6-F1
#
_cell.length_a   1.000
_cell.length_b   1.000
_cell.length_c   1.000
_cell.angle_alpha   90.00
_cell.angle_beta   90.00
_cell.angle_gamma   90.00
#
_symmetry.space_group_name_H-M   'P 1'
#
loop_
_entity.id
_entity.type
_entity.pdbx_description
1 polymer ?
#
loop_
_entity_poly.entity_id
_entity_poly.type
_entity_poly.pdbx_seq_one_letter_code
_entity_poly.pdbx_strand_id
1 'polypeptide(L)'
;MASYKVNQPGVERARKLIDARQYVLRSSWGEVQPGADDENAFLESHSCDEYAEWHLGLTDGAADETKARYAFVYGDFRRLHRMGLIACVYRASEWRHKEI
;
A
#
# COMPACT_ATOMS: atom_id res chain seq x y z
N MET A 1 -8.76 16.27 -8.86
CA MET A 1 -7.50 15.96 -8.14
C MET A 1 -7.84 14.83 -7.19
N ALA A 2 -7.07 13.74 -7.16
CA ALA A 2 -7.36 12.65 -6.23
C ALA A 2 -7.08 13.15 -4.80
N SER A 3 -8.07 12.96 -3.92
CA SER A 3 -7.95 13.22 -2.48
C SER A 3 -7.80 11.88 -1.77
N TYR A 4 -6.93 11.83 -0.76
CA TYR A 4 -6.70 10.61 0.00
C TYR A 4 -6.81 10.87 1.49
N LYS A 5 -7.24 9.83 2.22
CA LYS A 5 -7.20 9.78 3.68
C LYS A 5 -6.25 8.68 4.13
N VAL A 6 -5.66 8.85 5.31
CA VAL A 6 -4.81 7.81 5.90
C VAL A 6 -5.61 6.53 6.12
N ASN A 7 -5.07 5.41 5.65
CA ASN A 7 -5.60 4.09 5.93
C ASN A 7 -4.97 3.52 7.20
N GLN A 8 -5.65 3.68 8.34
CA GLN A 8 -5.12 3.26 9.64
C GLN A 8 -4.75 1.77 9.71
N PRO A 9 -5.56 0.81 9.20
CA PRO A 9 -5.17 -0.59 9.06
C PRO A 9 -3.85 -0.80 8.33
N GLY A 10 -3.62 -0.03 7.26
CA GLY A 10 -2.37 -0.09 6.49
C GLY A 10 -1.14 0.34 7.28
N VAL A 11 -1.27 1.43 8.03
CA VAL A 11 -0.22 1.92 8.94
C VAL A 11 0.10 0.88 10.03
N GLU A 12 -0.93 0.28 10.62
CA GLU A 12 -0.77 -0.73 11.67
C GLU A 12 -0.06 -1.99 11.15
N ARG A 13 -0.44 -2.50 9.97
CA ARG A 13 0.23 -3.65 9.36
C ARG A 13 1.68 -3.32 9.00
N ALA A 14 1.95 -2.15 8.42
CA ALA A 14 3.32 -1.73 8.10
C ALA A 14 4.21 -1.73 9.36
N ARG A 15 3.70 -1.19 10.48
CA ARG A 15 4.41 -1.21 11.76
C ARG A 15 4.61 -2.63 12.29
N LYS A 16 3.58 -3.49 12.27
CA LYS A 16 3.70 -4.90 12.66
C LYS A 16 4.78 -5.64 11.86
N LEU A 17 4.85 -5.41 10.54
CA LEU A 17 5.87 -6.01 9.68
C LEU A 17 7.28 -5.51 10.01
N ILE A 18 7.43 -4.22 10.31
CA ILE A 18 8.72 -3.65 10.75
C ILE A 18 9.17 -4.30 12.06
N ASP A 19 8.29 -4.37 13.05
CA ASP A 19 8.57 -4.94 14.37
C ASP A 19 8.92 -6.44 14.27
N ALA A 20 8.23 -7.16 13.39
CA ALA A 20 8.48 -8.58 13.09
C ALA A 20 9.68 -8.82 12.15
N ARG A 21 10.41 -7.77 11.75
CA ARG A 21 11.52 -7.81 10.79
C ARG A 21 11.16 -8.44 9.42
N GLN A 22 9.89 -8.33 9.02
CA GLN A 22 9.37 -8.78 7.73
C GLN A 22 9.50 -7.67 6.68
N TYR A 23 10.74 -7.21 6.45
CA TYR A 23 11.03 -6.14 5.51
C TYR A 23 12.24 -6.42 4.62
N VAL A 24 12.26 -5.74 3.48
CA VAL A 24 13.38 -5.70 2.53
C VAL A 24 13.96 -4.29 2.51
N LEU A 25 15.25 -4.17 2.90
CA LEU A 25 15.95 -2.88 2.96
C LEU A 25 16.46 -2.39 1.59
N ARG A 26 16.77 -3.33 0.69
CA ARG A 26 17.33 -3.07 -0.65
C ARG A 26 16.54 -3.83 -1.70
N SER A 27 15.83 -3.10 -2.55
CA SER A 27 15.07 -3.62 -3.70
C SER A 27 14.90 -2.49 -4.73
N SER A 28 14.61 -2.84 -5.99
CA SER A 28 14.16 -1.89 -7.00
C SER A 28 12.64 -1.82 -6.98
N TRP A 29 12.05 -0.65 -6.69
CA TRP A 29 10.58 -0.58 -6.53
C TRP A 29 9.82 -0.92 -7.81
N GLY A 30 10.32 -0.47 -8.97
CA GLY A 30 9.68 -0.78 -10.26
C GLY A 30 9.68 -2.27 -10.64
N GLU A 31 10.49 -3.10 -9.96
CA GLU A 31 10.53 -4.55 -10.18
C GLU A 31 9.69 -5.33 -9.18
N VAL A 32 9.48 -4.80 -7.97
CA VAL A 32 8.83 -5.52 -6.86
C VAL A 32 7.47 -4.92 -6.46
N GLN A 33 7.11 -3.77 -7.00
CA GLN A 33 5.78 -3.21 -6.82
C GLN A 33 4.77 -4.17 -7.46
N PRO A 34 3.70 -4.58 -6.74
CA PRO A 34 2.67 -5.43 -7.30
C PRO A 34 2.05 -4.83 -8.57
N GLY A 35 1.92 -5.66 -9.60
CA GLY A 35 1.13 -5.35 -10.79
C GLY A 35 -0.32 -5.81 -10.65
N ALA A 36 -1.12 -5.55 -11.68
CA ALA A 36 -2.53 -5.95 -11.70
C ALA A 36 -2.73 -7.47 -11.50
N ASP A 37 -1.82 -8.29 -12.04
CA ASP A 37 -1.86 -9.75 -11.92
C ASP A 37 -1.55 -10.21 -10.48
N ASP A 38 -0.56 -9.61 -9.82
CA ASP A 38 -0.23 -9.90 -8.42
C ASP A 38 -1.40 -9.51 -7.49
N GLU A 39 -2.03 -8.37 -7.75
CA GLU A 39 -3.20 -7.92 -7.01
C GLU A 39 -4.41 -8.84 -7.21
N ASN A 40 -4.63 -9.34 -8.43
CA ASN A 40 -5.69 -10.31 -8.72
C ASN A 40 -5.42 -11.62 -7.98
N ALA A 41 -4.20 -12.17 -8.12
CA ALA A 41 -3.80 -13.41 -7.45
C ALA A 41 -3.92 -13.32 -5.92
N PHE A 42 -3.60 -12.16 -5.34
CA PHE A 42 -3.81 -11.92 -3.91
C PHE A 42 -5.29 -12.03 -3.53
N LEU A 43 -6.17 -11.34 -4.26
CA LEU A 43 -7.61 -11.30 -3.98
C LEU A 43 -8.36 -12.60 -4.32
N GLU A 44 -7.76 -13.52 -5.07
CA GLU A 44 -8.32 -14.87 -5.26
C GLU A 44 -8.30 -15.71 -3.96
N SER A 45 -7.40 -15.37 -3.04
CA SER A 45 -7.16 -16.14 -1.81
C SER A 45 -7.30 -15.33 -0.52
N HIS A 46 -7.49 -14.01 -0.63
CA HIS A 46 -7.57 -13.09 0.50
C HIS A 46 -8.76 -12.14 0.35
N SER A 47 -9.22 -11.61 1.47
CA SER A 47 -10.29 -10.62 1.53
C SER A 47 -9.85 -9.23 1.05
N CYS A 48 -10.83 -8.38 0.70
CA CYS A 48 -10.55 -6.98 0.41
C CYS A 48 -9.99 -6.23 1.62
N ASP A 49 -10.36 -6.64 2.84
CA ASP A 49 -9.80 -6.10 4.08
C ASP A 49 -8.31 -6.42 4.21
N GLU A 50 -7.90 -7.66 3.93
CA GLU A 50 -6.47 -8.02 3.91
C GLU A 50 -5.69 -7.28 2.83
N TYR A 51 -6.33 -7.01 1.68
CA TYR A 51 -5.75 -6.18 0.63
C TYR A 51 -5.61 -4.72 1.07
N ALA A 52 -6.61 -4.19 1.78
CA ALA A 52 -6.59 -2.83 2.33
C ALA A 52 -5.38 -2.62 3.23
N GLU A 53 -5.02 -3.59 4.07
CA GLU A 53 -3.89 -3.45 4.99
C GLU A 53 -2.52 -3.27 4.31
N TRP A 54 -2.40 -3.51 3.00
CA TRP A 54 -1.16 -3.27 2.24
C TRP A 54 -1.00 -1.84 1.69
N HIS A 55 -1.98 -0.97 1.95
CA HIS A 55 -2.10 0.35 1.35
C HIS A 55 -2.15 1.45 2.41
N LEU A 56 -1.38 2.54 2.25
CA LEU A 56 -1.34 3.63 3.23
C LEU A 56 -2.45 4.67 3.07
N GLY A 57 -3.13 4.71 1.93
CA GLY A 57 -4.18 5.69 1.69
C GLY A 57 -5.47 5.12 1.12
N LEU A 58 -6.56 5.82 1.40
CA LEU A 58 -7.90 5.58 0.86
C LEU A 58 -8.26 6.69 -0.11
N THR A 59 -8.60 6.35 -1.35
CA THR A 59 -9.06 7.30 -2.37
C THR A 59 -10.47 7.79 -2.04
N ASP A 60 -10.66 9.09 -1.85
CA ASP A 60 -11.98 9.69 -1.66
C ASP A 60 -12.84 9.56 -2.93
N GLY A 61 -14.10 9.14 -2.77
CA GLY A 61 -15.06 8.99 -3.87
C GLY A 61 -14.97 7.66 -4.63
N ALA A 62 -13.96 6.81 -4.34
CA ALA A 62 -13.96 5.42 -4.79
C ALA A 62 -14.91 4.58 -3.93
N ALA A 63 -15.61 3.63 -4.57
CA ALA A 63 -16.47 2.69 -3.87
C ALA A 63 -15.65 1.80 -2.94
N ASP A 64 -16.17 1.55 -1.73
CA ASP A 64 -15.57 0.59 -0.80
C ASP A 64 -15.52 -0.81 -1.44
N GLU A 65 -14.63 -1.67 -0.95
CA GLU A 65 -14.37 -3.02 -1.46
C GLU A 65 -13.93 -3.10 -2.94
N THR A 66 -13.42 -1.99 -3.49
CA THR A 66 -12.81 -1.97 -4.84
C THR A 66 -11.32 -1.68 -4.75
N LYS A 67 -10.52 -2.23 -5.68
CA LYS A 67 -9.08 -1.94 -5.75
C LYS A 67 -8.77 -0.45 -5.81
N ALA A 68 -9.59 0.30 -6.56
CA ALA A 68 -9.45 1.76 -6.72
C ALA A 68 -9.61 2.54 -5.40
N ARG A 69 -10.23 1.93 -4.38
CA ARG A 69 -10.32 2.52 -3.04
C ARG A 69 -8.97 2.64 -2.36
N TYR A 70 -8.03 1.76 -2.65
CA TYR A 70 -6.79 1.64 -1.90
C TYR A 70 -5.61 2.18 -2.72
N ALA A 71 -4.82 3.04 -2.11
CA ALA A 71 -3.69 3.72 -2.74
C ALA A 71 -2.44 3.61 -1.87
N PHE A 72 -1.28 3.84 -2.50
CA PHE A 72 0.02 3.83 -1.81
C PHE A 72 0.36 2.45 -1.22
N VAL A 73 0.47 1.45 -2.09
CA VAL A 73 0.97 0.13 -1.71
C VAL A 73 2.44 0.23 -1.28
N TYR A 74 2.79 -0.40 -0.14
CA TYR A 74 4.13 -0.28 0.46
C TYR A 74 4.94 -1.60 0.46
N GLY A 75 4.35 -2.70 -0.01
CA GLY A 75 4.96 -4.04 -0.01
C GLY A 75 4.59 -4.88 -1.23
N ASP A 76 5.17 -6.08 -1.32
CA ASP A 76 4.99 -7.04 -2.42
C ASP A 76 3.89 -8.09 -2.09
N PHE A 77 2.90 -7.72 -1.26
CA PHE A 77 1.93 -8.63 -0.64
C PHE A 77 2.50 -9.74 0.25
N ARG A 78 3.80 -9.72 0.53
CA ARG A 78 4.47 -10.69 1.43
C ARG A 78 5.38 -10.03 2.45
N ARG A 79 6.11 -9.00 2.06
CA ARG A 79 7.07 -8.23 2.86
C ARG A 79 6.89 -6.74 2.63
N LEU A 80 7.24 -5.95 3.64
CA LEU A 80 7.35 -4.51 3.49
C LEU A 80 8.64 -4.17 2.73
N HIS A 81 8.60 -3.20 1.82
CA HIS A 81 9.79 -2.71 1.14
C HIS A 81 10.10 -1.28 1.57
N ARG A 82 11.34 -1.01 2.00
CA ARG A 82 11.77 0.38 2.31
C ARG A 82 11.54 1.31 1.13
N MET A 83 11.81 0.82 -0.08
CA MET A 83 11.57 1.58 -1.30
C MET A 83 10.07 1.80 -1.59
N GLY A 84 9.19 0.89 -1.16
CA GLY A 84 7.74 1.06 -1.23
C GLY A 84 7.25 2.22 -0.36
N LEU A 85 7.71 2.30 0.89
CA LEU A 85 7.42 3.45 1.76
C LEU A 85 7.90 4.79 1.17
N ILE A 86 9.12 4.82 0.61
CA ILE A 86 9.66 6.02 -0.06
C ILE A 86 8.82 6.40 -1.28
N ALA A 87 8.40 5.42 -2.08
CA ALA A 87 7.53 5.65 -3.22
C ALA A 87 6.17 6.23 -2.78
N CYS A 88 5.61 5.76 -1.67
CA CYS A 88 4.39 6.32 -1.09
C CYS A 88 4.56 7.80 -0.73
N VAL A 89 5.61 8.16 0.02
CA VAL A 89 5.91 9.54 0.40
C VAL A 89 6.11 10.44 -0.82
N TYR A 90 6.86 9.97 -1.83
CA TYR A 90 7.08 10.73 -3.05
C TYR A 90 5.76 11.02 -3.77
N ARG A 91 4.95 9.98 -4.01
CA ARG A 91 3.64 10.09 -4.67
C ARG A 91 2.66 10.97 -3.90
N ALA A 92 2.59 10.84 -2.58
CA ALA A 92 1.72 11.66 -1.75
C ALA A 92 2.11 13.15 -1.81
N SER A 93 3.42 13.41 -1.83
CA SER A 93 3.98 14.77 -1.94
C SER A 93 3.66 15.44 -3.28
N GLU A 94 3.59 14.70 -4.39
CA GLU A 94 3.17 15.24 -5.72
C GLU A 94 1.81 15.94 -5.64
N TRP A 95 0.94 15.47 -4.75
CA TRP A 95 -0.44 15.97 -4.59
C TRP A 95 -0.65 16.73 -3.27
N ARG A 96 0.44 17.05 -2.55
CA ARG A 96 0.46 17.77 -1.26
C ARG A 96 -0.28 17.07 -0.12
N HIS A 97 -0.42 15.75 -0.17
CA HIS A 97 -1.04 14.94 0.88
C HIS A 97 -0.03 14.64 1.97
N LYS A 98 0.10 15.55 2.94
CA LYS A 98 1.12 15.48 4.01
C LYS A 98 0.83 14.45 5.10
N GLU A 99 -0.39 13.95 5.17
CA GLU A 99 -0.83 13.01 6.21
C GLU A 99 -0.41 11.56 5.90
N ILE A 100 -0.16 11.26 4.62
CA ILE A 100 0.35 9.98 4.12
C ILE A 100 1.88 9.98 4.19
#